data_AF-A0A2G8KKV3-F1
#
_entry.id   AF-A0A2G8KKV3-F1
#
_cell.length_a   1.000
_cell.length_b   1.000
_cell.length_c   1.000
_cell.angle_alpha   90.00
_cell.angle_beta   90.00
_cell.angle_gamma   90.00
#
_symmetry.space_group_name_H-M   'P 1'
#
loop_
_entity.id
_entity.type
_entity.pdbx_description
1 polymer ?
#
loop_
_entity_poly.entity_id
_entity_poly.type
_entity_poly.pdbx_seq_one_letter_code
_entity_poly.pdbx_strand_id
1 'polypeptide(L)'
;DSTLRMNELQSSEVQHILKLPGDNSIMELLGWCDTVPNYLICEYLSGGTLSDHLTEEFSPQKVHQYGNTKQKRFQVAEKGNAEHLPKYALQVARGLKFLTKHRFLSPGLRSKKVLLDAAGRCKLYDFVSMENAKEWTKLFWNEVSMSYKWLFIRQI
;
A
#
# COMPACT_ATOMS: atom_id res chain seq x y z
N ASP A 1 -28.48 -10.49 -7.06
CA ASP A 1 -27.85 -9.42 -7.86
C ASP A 1 -26.42 -9.23 -7.36
N SER A 2 -25.43 -9.44 -8.22
CA SER A 2 -24.00 -9.39 -7.83
C SER A 2 -23.55 -7.98 -7.44
N THR A 3 -24.21 -6.94 -7.96
CA THR A 3 -23.87 -5.53 -7.71
C THR A 3 -24.24 -5.10 -6.29
N LEU A 4 -25.44 -5.48 -5.82
CA LEU A 4 -25.88 -5.19 -4.46
C LEU A 4 -24.95 -5.82 -3.42
N ARG A 5 -24.56 -7.08 -3.64
CA ARG A 5 -23.65 -7.80 -2.74
C ARG A 5 -22.24 -7.17 -2.68
N MET A 6 -21.78 -6.59 -3.78
CA MET A 6 -20.50 -5.86 -3.83
C MET A 6 -20.56 -4.58 -2.99
N ASN A 7 -21.64 -3.81 -3.11
CA ASN A 7 -21.81 -2.57 -2.35
C ASN A 7 -21.90 -2.85 -0.84
N GLU A 8 -22.61 -3.90 -0.44
CA GLU A 8 -22.68 -4.35 0.97
C GLU A 8 -21.29 -4.74 1.51
N LEU A 9 -20.49 -5.47 0.72
CA LEU A 9 -19.14 -5.85 1.10
C LEU A 9 -18.22 -4.63 1.26
N GLN A 10 -18.32 -3.67 0.34
CA GLN A 10 -17.56 -2.42 0.39
C GLN A 10 -17.92 -1.57 1.62
N SER A 11 -19.22 -1.37 1.87
CA SER A 11 -19.69 -0.63 3.03
C SER A 11 -19.24 -1.31 4.33
N SER A 12 -19.38 -2.64 4.43
CA SER A 12 -18.86 -3.44 5.55
C SER A 12 -17.35 -3.25 5.76
N GLU A 13 -16.56 -3.28 4.69
CA GLU A 13 -15.11 -3.09 4.75
C GLU A 13 -14.74 -1.70 5.29
N VAL A 14 -15.37 -0.65 4.76
CA VAL A 14 -15.17 0.72 5.22
C VAL A 14 -15.50 0.85 6.70
N GLN A 15 -16.60 0.23 7.16
CA GLN A 15 -16.98 0.24 8.57
C GLN A 15 -15.97 -0.49 9.46
N HIS A 16 -15.30 -1.54 8.97
CA HIS A 16 -14.21 -2.17 9.70
C HIS A 16 -12.98 -1.26 9.78
N ILE A 17 -12.60 -0.62 8.67
CA ILE A 17 -11.43 0.27 8.61
C ILE A 17 -11.63 1.49 9.53
N LEU A 18 -12.81 2.11 9.52
CA LEU A 18 -13.14 3.26 10.37
C LEU A 18 -13.11 2.95 11.88
N LYS A 19 -13.19 1.66 12.26
CA LYS A 19 -13.10 1.21 13.66
C LYS A 19 -11.65 0.93 14.10
N LEU A 20 -10.68 0.98 13.18
CA LEU A 20 -9.28 0.82 13.56
C LEU A 20 -8.83 1.98 14.44
N PRO A 21 -8.05 1.72 15.51
CA PRO A 21 -7.38 2.80 16.21
C PRO A 21 -6.36 3.45 15.26
N GLY A 22 -6.14 4.76 15.39
CA GLY A 22 -5.09 5.44 14.63
C GLY A 22 -3.71 4.87 14.93
N ASP A 23 -2.89 4.67 13.89
CA ASP A 23 -1.50 4.24 13.99
C ASP A 23 -0.66 4.87 12.87
N ASN A 24 0.57 5.25 13.19
CA ASN A 24 1.46 5.93 12.23
C ASN A 24 1.96 5.02 11.10
N SER A 25 1.68 3.72 11.14
CA SER A 25 2.17 2.71 10.19
C SER A 25 1.12 2.31 9.15
N ILE A 26 -0.11 2.80 9.27
CA ILE A 26 -1.18 2.61 8.29
C ILE A 26 -1.72 3.95 7.84
N MET A 27 -2.29 3.98 6.64
CA MET A 27 -2.98 5.16 6.14
C MET A 27 -4.34 5.30 6.82
N GLU A 28 -4.62 6.48 7.36
CA GLU A 28 -5.88 6.82 8.01
C GLU A 28 -6.99 7.06 6.98
N LEU A 29 -8.13 6.41 7.22
CA LEU A 29 -9.39 6.66 6.52
C LEU A 29 -10.21 7.65 7.36
N LEU A 30 -10.43 8.84 6.79
CA LEU A 30 -11.15 9.93 7.44
C LEU A 30 -12.67 9.85 7.22
N GLY A 31 -13.07 9.24 6.10
CA GLY A 31 -14.48 9.09 5.78
C GLY A 31 -14.71 8.41 4.43
N TRP A 32 -15.98 8.31 4.05
CA TRP A 32 -16.39 7.79 2.76
C TRP A 32 -17.66 8.48 2.29
N CYS A 33 -17.84 8.56 0.98
CA CYS A 33 -19.04 9.04 0.33
C CYS A 33 -19.73 7.87 -0.36
N ASP A 34 -20.93 7.55 0.11
CA ASP A 34 -21.83 6.57 -0.51
C ASP A 34 -22.55 7.23 -1.71
N THR A 35 -21.77 7.45 -2.77
CA THR A 35 -22.22 8.04 -4.04
C THR A 35 -21.89 7.09 -5.19
N VAL A 36 -22.34 7.38 -6.41
CA VAL A 36 -21.87 6.65 -7.60
C VAL A 36 -21.01 7.60 -8.45
N PRO A 37 -19.68 7.42 -8.51
CA PRO A 37 -18.91 6.37 -7.82
C PRO A 37 -18.71 6.64 -6.32
N ASN A 38 -18.38 5.58 -5.58
CA ASN A 38 -18.03 5.67 -4.16
C ASN A 38 -16.67 6.34 -3.99
N TYR A 39 -16.52 7.20 -2.99
CA TYR A 39 -15.24 7.85 -2.68
C TYR A 39 -14.78 7.51 -1.27
N LEU A 40 -13.48 7.27 -1.11
CA LEU A 40 -12.81 7.16 0.19
C LEU A 40 -12.02 8.44 0.44
N ILE A 41 -12.25 9.06 1.60
CA ILE A 41 -11.53 10.25 2.04
C ILE A 41 -10.46 9.79 3.00
N CYS A 42 -9.19 9.91 2.60
CA CYS A 42 -8.04 9.42 3.35
C CYS A 42 -7.10 10.58 3.69
N GLU A 43 -6.19 10.37 4.64
CA GLU A 43 -5.09 11.31 4.83
C GLU A 43 -4.25 11.45 3.55
N TYR A 44 -3.73 12.66 3.32
CA TYR A 44 -2.85 12.92 2.19
C TYR A 44 -1.39 12.58 2.56
N LEU A 45 -0.72 11.81 1.68
CA LEU A 45 0.63 11.32 1.87
C LEU A 45 1.51 11.79 0.72
N SER A 46 2.22 12.90 0.96
CA SER A 46 2.97 13.65 -0.06
C SER A 46 4.21 12.94 -0.59
N GLY A 47 4.70 11.89 0.09
CA GLY A 47 5.90 11.16 -0.31
C GLY A 47 5.67 10.12 -1.40
N GLY A 48 4.43 9.97 -1.89
CA GLY A 48 4.10 9.00 -2.94
C GLY A 48 4.31 7.56 -2.50
N THR A 49 4.54 6.66 -3.45
CA THR A 49 4.77 5.24 -3.12
C THR A 49 6.24 4.99 -2.78
N LEU A 50 6.49 4.03 -1.88
CA LEU A 50 7.83 3.55 -1.57
C LEU A 50 8.52 3.00 -2.84
N SER A 51 7.76 2.44 -3.79
CA SER A 51 8.31 1.99 -5.07
C SER A 51 8.91 3.14 -5.87
N ASP A 52 8.21 4.27 -5.98
CA ASP A 52 8.67 5.42 -6.75
C ASP A 52 9.88 6.05 -6.06
N HIS A 53 9.81 6.21 -4.74
CA HIS A 53 10.92 6.70 -3.93
C HIS A 53 12.18 5.84 -4.08
N LEU A 54 12.06 4.51 -3.96
CA LEU A 54 13.21 3.60 -4.16
C LEU A 54 13.70 3.61 -5.62
N THR A 55 12.84 3.83 -6.60
CA THR A 55 13.28 3.94 -8.00
C THR A 55 14.11 5.20 -8.22
N GLU A 56 13.72 6.31 -7.59
CA GLU A 56 14.44 7.58 -7.66
C GLU A 56 15.78 7.51 -6.92
N GLU A 57 15.79 6.99 -5.69
CA GLU A 57 16.99 6.87 -4.84
C GLU A 57 18.05 5.93 -5.41
N PHE A 58 17.64 4.94 -6.20
CA PHE A 58 18.53 3.99 -6.86
C PHE A 58 18.63 4.26 -8.38
N SER A 59 18.25 5.47 -8.82
CA SER A 59 18.37 5.84 -10.23
C SER A 59 19.84 5.90 -10.67
N PRO A 60 20.16 5.58 -11.93
CA PRO A 60 21.54 5.59 -12.43
C PRO A 60 22.26 6.96 -12.32
N GLN A 61 21.49 8.03 -12.10
CA GLN A 61 22.01 9.40 -11.89
C GLN A 61 22.50 9.60 -10.44
N LYS A 62 21.95 8.85 -9.48
CA LYS A 62 22.30 8.88 -8.04
C LYS A 62 23.16 7.66 -7.61
N VAL A 63 23.59 6.83 -8.56
CA VAL A 63 24.35 5.60 -8.29
C VAL A 63 25.56 5.52 -9.22
N HIS A 64 26.77 5.48 -8.66
CA HIS A 64 27.99 5.27 -9.44
C HIS A 64 27.99 3.88 -10.12
N GLN A 65 28.08 3.86 -11.45
CA GLN A 65 28.25 2.62 -12.21
C GLN A 65 29.70 2.13 -12.08
N TYR A 66 29.93 1.08 -11.29
CA TYR A 66 31.23 0.40 -11.29
C TYR A 66 31.30 -0.54 -12.50
N GLY A 67 32.06 -0.14 -13.52
CA GLY A 67 32.32 -0.98 -14.68
C GLY A 67 33.41 -2.01 -14.36
N ASN A 68 33.07 -3.29 -14.30
CA ASN A 68 34.04 -4.35 -14.54
C ASN A 68 33.52 -5.28 -15.63
N THR A 69 34.34 -5.41 -16.67
CA THR A 69 34.12 -6.26 -17.83
C THR A 69 33.92 -7.71 -17.39
N LYS A 70 32.78 -8.31 -17.79
CA LYS A 70 32.45 -9.75 -17.83
C LYS A 70 31.48 -10.36 -16.81
N GLN A 71 30.90 -9.66 -15.83
CA GLN A 71 29.81 -10.24 -15.02
C GLN A 71 28.66 -9.26 -14.77
N LYS A 72 27.44 -9.79 -14.67
CA LYS A 72 26.14 -9.09 -14.63
C LYS A 72 26.21 -7.74 -13.91
N ARG A 73 25.69 -6.69 -14.55
CA ARG A 73 25.58 -5.33 -14.01
C ARG A 73 24.84 -5.34 -12.66
N PHE A 74 25.58 -5.26 -11.56
CA PHE A 74 24.99 -4.98 -10.25
C PHE A 74 25.05 -3.47 -10.03
N GLN A 75 23.88 -2.83 -9.93
CA GLN A 75 23.80 -1.47 -9.41
C GLN A 75 23.98 -1.57 -7.90
N VAL A 76 25.13 -1.14 -7.40
CA VAL A 76 25.39 -1.07 -5.96
C VAL A 76 25.03 0.34 -5.54
N ALA A 77 23.98 0.48 -4.73
CA ALA A 77 23.55 1.76 -4.19
C ALA A 77 24.73 2.48 -3.51
N GLU A 78 24.77 3.81 -3.57
CA GLU A 78 25.73 4.56 -2.77
C GLU A 78 25.62 4.17 -1.30
N LYS A 79 26.77 4.20 -0.61
CA LYS A 79 26.93 3.68 0.75
C LYS A 79 25.92 4.27 1.76
N GLY A 80 25.31 5.43 1.46
CA GLY A 80 24.24 6.04 2.26
C GLY A 80 22.80 5.63 1.89
N ASN A 81 22.49 5.31 0.62
CA ASN A 81 21.11 5.04 0.18
C ASN A 81 20.60 3.67 0.68
N ALA A 82 21.50 2.69 0.82
CA ALA A 82 21.16 1.37 1.34
C ALA A 82 20.90 1.36 2.86
N GLU A 83 21.41 2.34 3.61
CA GLU A 83 21.25 2.41 5.07
C GLU A 83 19.79 2.65 5.50
N HIS A 84 18.97 3.17 4.60
CA HIS A 84 17.54 3.41 4.84
C HIS A 84 16.66 2.19 4.54
N LEU A 85 17.14 1.18 3.81
CA LEU A 85 16.35 -0.02 3.50
C LEU A 85 15.89 -0.79 4.74
N PRO A 86 16.74 -1.04 5.76
CA PRO A 86 16.30 -1.66 7.01
C PRO A 86 15.25 -0.83 7.75
N LYS A 87 15.33 0.50 7.67
CA LYS A 87 14.35 1.41 8.28
C LYS A 87 12.97 1.23 7.64
N TYR A 88 12.89 1.19 6.30
CA TYR A 88 11.62 0.94 5.60
C TYR A 88 11.06 -0.46 5.90
N ALA A 89 11.91 -1.49 5.88
CA ALA A 89 11.49 -2.85 6.22
C ALA A 89 10.91 -2.94 7.64
N LEU A 90 11.56 -2.30 8.61
CA LEU A 90 11.08 -2.26 10.00
C LEU A 90 9.74 -1.53 10.14
N GLN A 91 9.54 -0.42 9.43
CA GLN A 91 8.28 0.33 9.47
C GLN A 91 7.14 -0.48 8.82
N VAL A 92 7.38 -1.12 7.67
CA VAL A 92 6.42 -2.04 7.04
C VAL A 92 6.07 -3.20 7.96
N ALA A 93 7.06 -3.81 8.61
CA ALA A 93 6.83 -4.90 9.57
C ALA A 93 5.98 -4.46 10.77
N ARG A 94 6.17 -3.23 11.27
CA ARG A 94 5.33 -2.65 12.33
C ARG A 94 3.88 -2.47 11.87
N GLY A 95 3.68 -1.96 10.65
CA GLY A 95 2.34 -1.87 10.05
C GLY A 95 1.65 -3.22 9.91
N LEU A 96 2.37 -4.26 9.45
CA LEU A 96 1.82 -5.61 9.36
C LEU A 96 1.46 -6.20 10.72
N LYS A 97 2.30 -5.97 11.74
CA LYS A 97 2.02 -6.36 13.12
C LYS A 97 0.77 -5.66 13.63
N PHE A 98 0.63 -4.36 13.36
CA PHE A 98 -0.56 -3.59 13.71
C PHE A 98 -1.82 -4.16 13.04
N LEU A 99 -1.80 -4.38 11.72
CA LEU A 99 -2.93 -4.94 10.97
C LEU A 99 -3.32 -6.32 11.51
N THR A 100 -2.34 -7.21 11.69
CA THR A 100 -2.57 -8.57 12.20
C THR A 100 -3.21 -8.56 13.59
N LYS A 101 -2.74 -7.68 14.48
CA LYS A 101 -3.30 -7.51 15.83
C LYS A 101 -4.78 -7.12 15.79
N HIS A 102 -5.19 -6.33 14.79
CA HIS A 102 -6.56 -5.85 14.64
C HIS A 102 -7.37 -6.66 13.61
N ARG A 103 -6.91 -7.85 13.25
CA ARG A 103 -7.60 -8.77 12.32
C ARG A 103 -7.74 -8.24 10.90
N PHE A 104 -6.72 -7.57 10.40
CA PHE A 104 -6.59 -7.19 8.99
C PHE A 104 -5.45 -7.93 8.30
N LEU A 105 -5.57 -8.06 6.99
CA LEU A 105 -4.60 -8.65 6.08
C LEU A 105 -4.16 -7.59 5.06
N SER A 106 -2.95 -7.72 4.51
CA SER A 106 -2.50 -6.93 3.37
C SER A 106 -2.25 -7.84 2.16
N PRO A 107 -3.30 -8.18 1.39
CA PRO A 107 -3.16 -9.05 0.23
C PRO A 107 -2.26 -8.42 -0.84
N GLY A 108 -1.26 -9.19 -1.29
CA GLY A 108 -0.35 -8.73 -2.34
C GLY A 108 0.54 -7.55 -1.91
N LEU A 109 0.95 -7.52 -0.63
CA LEU A 109 1.91 -6.54 -0.12
C LEU A 109 3.13 -6.42 -1.06
N ARG A 110 3.42 -5.18 -1.45
CA ARG A 110 4.53 -4.81 -2.31
C ARG A 110 4.85 -3.33 -2.11
N SER A 111 6.03 -2.86 -2.51
CA SER A 111 6.46 -1.47 -2.35
C SER A 111 5.48 -0.43 -2.95
N LYS A 112 4.75 -0.78 -4.01
CA LYS A 112 3.69 0.07 -4.59
C LYS A 112 2.47 0.27 -3.69
N LYS A 113 2.25 -0.65 -2.73
CA LYS A 113 1.16 -0.59 -1.73
C LYS A 113 1.60 0.01 -0.39
N VAL A 114 2.74 0.71 -0.39
CA VAL A 114 3.28 1.41 0.77
C VAL A 114 3.46 2.86 0.38
N LEU A 115 2.83 3.77 1.11
CA LEU A 115 2.95 5.21 0.91
C LEU A 115 3.96 5.81 1.89
N LEU A 116 4.47 6.99 1.58
CA LEU A 116 5.36 7.76 2.43
C LEU A 116 4.68 9.08 2.82
N ASP A 117 4.75 9.42 4.11
CA ASP A 117 4.35 10.75 4.57
C ASP A 117 5.47 11.79 4.33
N ALA A 118 5.21 13.06 4.68
CA ALA A 118 6.17 14.14 4.54
C ALA A 118 7.49 13.94 5.33
N ALA A 119 7.50 13.06 6.34
CA ALA A 119 8.68 12.71 7.13
C ALA A 119 9.38 11.43 6.62
N GLY A 120 8.91 10.86 5.49
CA GLY A 120 9.44 9.62 4.92
C GLY A 120 9.11 8.38 5.76
N ARG A 121 8.00 8.38 6.52
CA ARG A 121 7.51 7.20 7.24
C ARG A 121 6.61 6.37 6.35
N CYS A 122 6.81 5.05 6.34
CA CYS A 122 5.97 4.10 5.62
C CYS A 122 4.58 3.99 6.24
N LYS A 123 3.56 4.11 5.39
CA LYS A 123 2.17 3.84 5.73
C LYS A 123 1.59 2.80 4.79
N LEU A 124 1.09 1.70 5.35
CA LEU A 124 0.41 0.67 4.58
C LEU A 124 -1.00 1.15 4.20
N TYR A 125 -1.39 0.85 2.97
CA TYR A 125 -2.77 1.01 2.50
C TYR A 125 -3.17 -0.27 1.75
N ASP A 126 -4.41 -0.35 1.23
CA ASP A 126 -4.86 -1.50 0.44
C ASP A 126 -4.77 -2.80 1.28
N PHE A 127 -5.40 -2.74 2.46
CA PHE A 127 -5.57 -3.84 3.40
C PHE A 127 -7.07 -4.16 3.55
N VAL A 128 -7.38 -5.39 3.98
CA VAL A 128 -8.75 -5.89 4.10
C VAL A 128 -8.97 -6.57 5.44
N SER A 129 -10.18 -6.47 5.99
CA SER A 129 -10.56 -7.15 7.21
C SER A 129 -10.57 -8.67 6.99
N MET A 130 -10.19 -9.45 8.01
CA MET A 130 -10.21 -10.91 7.94
C MET A 130 -11.62 -11.45 7.71
N GLU A 131 -12.64 -10.75 8.18
CA GLU A 131 -14.06 -11.08 8.03
C GLU A 131 -14.47 -11.05 6.55
N ASN A 132 -13.99 -10.06 5.80
CA ASN A 132 -14.32 -9.89 4.38
C ASN A 132 -13.28 -10.53 3.43
N ALA A 133 -12.10 -10.92 3.94
CA ALA A 133 -10.98 -11.37 3.11
C ALA A 133 -11.32 -12.53 2.18
N LYS A 134 -12.14 -13.49 2.62
CA LYS A 134 -12.56 -14.65 1.80
C LYS A 134 -13.40 -14.22 0.61
N GLU A 135 -14.35 -13.31 0.83
CA GLU A 135 -15.24 -12.78 -0.19
C GLU A 135 -14.48 -11.89 -1.17
N TRP A 136 -13.60 -11.01 -0.68
CA TRP A 136 -12.67 -10.25 -1.51
C TRP A 136 -11.81 -11.17 -2.39
N THR A 137 -11.22 -12.21 -1.82
CA THR A 137 -10.40 -13.18 -2.55
C THR A 137 -11.19 -13.85 -3.67
N LYS A 138 -12.42 -14.31 -3.41
CA LYS A 138 -13.28 -14.88 -4.47
C LYS A 138 -13.55 -13.91 -5.60
N LEU A 139 -13.79 -12.63 -5.29
CA LEU A 139 -14.05 -11.60 -6.31
C LEU A 139 -12.80 -11.34 -7.17
N PHE A 140 -11.62 -11.23 -6.55
CA PHE A 140 -10.36 -11.04 -7.28
C PHE A 140 -10.00 -12.19 -8.23
N TRP A 141 -10.33 -13.43 -7.87
CA TRP A 141 -9.99 -14.61 -8.67
C TRP A 141 -11.05 -15.00 -9.71
N ASN A 142 -12.33 -14.71 -9.45
CA ASN A 142 -13.42 -15.15 -10.32
C ASN A 142 -13.76 -14.17 -11.46
N GLU A 143 -13.39 -12.89 -11.36
CA GLU A 143 -13.61 -11.93 -12.45
C GLU A 143 -12.31 -11.67 -13.23
N VAL A 144 -12.27 -12.21 -14.46
CA VAL A 144 -11.32 -11.78 -15.50
C VAL A 144 -11.56 -10.29 -15.78
N SER A 145 -10.52 -9.47 -15.58
CA SER A 145 -10.50 -8.04 -15.96
C SER A 145 -11.42 -7.09 -15.17
N MET A 146 -11.44 -7.20 -13.85
CA MET A 146 -11.94 -6.10 -13.03
C MET A 146 -10.98 -4.90 -13.13
N SER A 147 -11.24 -4.01 -14.11
CA SER A 147 -10.68 -2.66 -14.26
C SER A 147 -11.10 -1.71 -13.13
N TYR A 148 -11.20 -2.23 -11.92
CA TYR A 148 -11.60 -1.51 -10.74
C TYR A 148 -10.34 -1.03 -10.05
N LYS A 149 -9.89 0.12 -10.53
CA LYS A 149 -8.91 1.02 -9.93
C LYS A 149 -9.21 1.38 -8.44
N TRP A 150 -10.20 0.79 -7.77
CA TRP A 150 -10.73 1.23 -6.48
C TRP A 150 -9.87 0.90 -5.26
N LEU A 151 -8.99 -0.12 -5.32
CA LEU A 151 -7.92 -0.26 -4.30
C LEU A 151 -6.69 0.60 -4.62
N PHE A 152 -6.66 1.29 -5.76
CA PHE A 152 -5.80 2.44 -5.94
C PHE A 152 -6.56 3.67 -5.47
N ILE A 153 -6.29 4.08 -4.24
CA ILE A 153 -6.52 5.47 -3.83
C ILE A 153 -5.86 6.33 -4.89
N ARG A 154 -6.66 6.90 -5.79
CA ARG A 154 -6.22 8.03 -6.58
C ARG A 154 -6.23 9.18 -5.59
N GLN A 155 -5.07 9.46 -5.00
CA GLN A 155 -4.82 10.77 -4.43
C GLN A 155 -5.17 11.76 -5.55
N ILE A 156 -6.24 12.53 -5.34
CA ILE A 156 -6.58 13.67 -6.17
C ILE A 156 -5.57 14.77 -5.89
#